data_AF-A0A1M5BB89-F1
#
_entry.id   AF-A0A1M5BB89-F1
#
_cell.length_a   1.000
_cell.length_b   1.000
_cell.length_c   1.000
_cell.angle_alpha   90.00
_cell.angle_beta   90.00
_cell.angle_gamma   90.00
#
_symmetry.space_group_name_H-M   'P 1'
#
loop_
_entity.id
_entity.type
_entity.pdbx_description
1 polymer ?
#
loop_
_entity_poly.entity_id
_entity_poly.type
_entity_poly.pdbx_seq_one_letter_code
_entity_poly.pdbx_strand_id
1 'polypeptide(L)'
;MKPKEIIRNLFLIWALITSTSFCYASTNGSVSGKEFDKIKTEVKDVVNTLITGCEQANFDIAAAVFDNSPDFRYILNGNIFGYDDMLKGVNSMFKTMIDQKYTFLDEKYTILDKWTVLYTAKAQCTMNFKDGHSTVSDPEAMFMLFKKAGDKWKIIYAVESTVDKIIEKKNAENLNQIELFKQRITGVWKCETGKDTIFTWDCKDNGNAFEADSWYESNGKRFWKSKSVIVYDKNSDKYIWTRVFNKGYTDAYAWWFTSPNVLESVPISNITNPSSAYFRMRFEYLSPNSLKQIVTVNNKVVDIFNTQRIDIEEQNDPSFAEMNQREFLKLFSGSWKGELGKDTFEIWNNKITDNSLEINYKDITKGKIVSEGRTFFIYDRDTHKFIGSKITKMKDPYSVIMWFTSKNTVEIIKFKDVNNTPDNCSVRVLLDLTNPNKIIRTFIGEGLSPLVTNYNRINVK
;
A
#
# COMPACT_ATOMS: atom_id res chain seq x y z
N MET A 1 -52.05 -4.37 -78.16
CA MET A 1 -52.64 -5.53 -77.44
C MET A 1 -54.15 -5.37 -77.39
N LYS A 2 -54.92 -6.43 -77.68
CA LYS A 2 -56.39 -6.37 -77.66
C LYS A 2 -56.89 -6.21 -76.21
N PRO A 3 -57.96 -5.45 -75.93
CA PRO A 3 -58.44 -5.19 -74.57
C PRO A 3 -58.69 -6.46 -73.74
N LYS A 4 -59.10 -7.55 -74.39
CA LYS A 4 -59.30 -8.87 -73.77
C LYS A 4 -58.02 -9.55 -73.28
N GLU A 5 -56.86 -9.26 -73.88
CA GLU A 5 -55.59 -9.85 -73.46
C GLU A 5 -54.96 -9.12 -72.26
N ILE A 6 -55.22 -7.81 -72.13
CA ILE A 6 -54.80 -7.03 -70.96
C ILE A 6 -55.59 -7.46 -69.73
N ILE A 7 -56.91 -7.68 -69.87
CA ILE A 7 -57.77 -8.14 -68.76
C ILE A 7 -57.41 -9.58 -68.36
N ARG A 8 -57.11 -10.48 -69.32
CA ARG A 8 -56.68 -11.85 -69.02
C ARG A 8 -55.32 -11.89 -68.32
N ASN A 9 -54.38 -11.04 -68.71
CA ASN A 9 -53.07 -10.96 -68.07
C ASN A 9 -53.13 -10.26 -66.70
N LEU A 10 -54.02 -9.28 -66.50
CA LEU A 10 -54.29 -8.74 -65.16
C LEU A 10 -54.95 -9.78 -64.24
N PHE A 11 -55.87 -10.61 -64.74
CA PHE A 11 -56.51 -11.67 -63.96
C PHE A 11 -55.50 -12.76 -63.55
N LEU A 12 -54.55 -13.11 -64.42
CA LEU A 12 -53.49 -14.07 -64.12
C LEU A 12 -52.47 -13.50 -63.12
N ILE A 13 -52.12 -12.21 -63.21
CA ILE A 13 -51.26 -11.55 -62.21
C ILE A 13 -51.98 -11.42 -60.86
N TRP A 14 -53.29 -11.14 -60.85
CA TRP A 14 -54.11 -11.11 -59.62
C TRP A 14 -54.30 -12.51 -59.00
N ALA A 15 -54.42 -13.57 -59.82
CA ALA A 15 -54.44 -14.95 -59.36
C ALA A 15 -53.08 -15.46 -58.85
N LEU A 16 -51.97 -14.95 -59.39
CA LEU A 16 -50.61 -15.23 -58.90
C LEU A 16 -50.29 -14.47 -57.60
N ILE A 17 -50.80 -13.25 -57.43
CA ILE A 17 -50.62 -12.47 -56.19
C ILE A 17 -51.55 -12.98 -55.05
N THR A 18 -52.71 -13.55 -55.37
CA THR A 18 -53.63 -14.10 -54.37
C THR A 18 -53.32 -15.55 -53.97
N SER A 19 -52.50 -16.29 -54.73
CA SER A 19 -52.08 -17.67 -54.38
C SER A 19 -50.76 -17.76 -53.62
N THR A 20 -49.96 -16.69 -53.54
CA THR A 20 -48.77 -16.61 -52.66
C THR A 20 -49.05 -15.88 -51.34
N SER A 21 -50.32 -15.61 -51.04
CA SER A 21 -50.78 -15.16 -49.71
C SER A 21 -51.34 -16.32 -48.87
N PHE A 22 -50.90 -17.56 -49.11
CA PHE A 22 -50.63 -18.43 -47.97
C PHE A 22 -49.46 -17.81 -47.21
N CYS A 23 -49.78 -16.82 -46.38
CA CYS A 23 -49.24 -16.86 -45.05
C CYS A 23 -49.39 -18.33 -44.63
N TYR A 24 -48.28 -19.07 -44.59
CA TYR A 24 -48.03 -19.84 -43.40
C TYR A 24 -48.12 -18.83 -42.25
N ALA A 25 -49.36 -18.51 -41.84
CA ALA A 25 -49.66 -18.55 -40.45
C ALA A 25 -49.26 -19.97 -40.09
N SER A 26 -48.00 -20.14 -39.69
CA SER A 26 -47.72 -21.07 -38.63
C SER A 26 -48.79 -20.70 -37.61
N THR A 27 -49.81 -21.54 -37.53
CA THR A 27 -50.60 -21.65 -36.32
C THR A 27 -49.57 -22.03 -35.26
N ASN A 28 -48.82 -21.04 -34.78
CA ASN A 28 -48.42 -21.00 -33.39
C ASN A 28 -49.78 -20.96 -32.71
N GLY A 29 -50.35 -22.15 -32.51
CA GLY A 29 -51.63 -22.32 -31.87
C GLY A 29 -51.54 -21.46 -30.63
N SER A 30 -52.44 -20.48 -30.52
CA SER A 30 -52.47 -19.59 -29.37
C SER A 30 -52.46 -20.49 -28.15
N VAL A 31 -51.34 -20.48 -27.41
CA VAL A 31 -51.15 -21.35 -26.26
C VAL A 31 -52.30 -21.04 -25.31
N SER A 32 -53.16 -22.02 -25.04
CA SER A 32 -54.31 -21.80 -24.16
C SER A 32 -53.82 -21.43 -22.76
N GLY A 33 -54.60 -20.69 -21.97
CA GLY A 33 -54.15 -20.25 -20.62
C GLY A 33 -53.67 -21.42 -19.73
N LYS A 34 -54.34 -22.58 -19.79
CA LYS A 34 -53.90 -23.79 -19.08
C LYS A 34 -52.58 -24.37 -19.59
N GLU A 35 -52.37 -24.33 -20.91
CA GLU A 35 -51.13 -24.79 -21.55
C GLU A 35 -49.98 -23.82 -21.27
N PHE A 36 -50.28 -22.52 -21.17
CA PHE A 36 -49.33 -21.47 -20.78
C PHE A 36 -48.81 -21.73 -19.36
N ASP A 37 -49.70 -21.93 -18.40
CA ASP A 37 -49.32 -22.20 -17.01
C ASP A 37 -48.51 -23.49 -16.87
N LYS A 38 -48.88 -24.52 -17.64
CA LYS A 38 -48.13 -25.78 -17.69
C LYS A 38 -46.71 -25.58 -18.23
N ILE A 39 -46.57 -24.96 -19.40
CA ILE A 39 -45.25 -24.70 -20.01
C ILE A 39 -44.39 -23.84 -19.08
N LYS A 40 -44.95 -22.78 -18.51
CA LYS A 40 -44.24 -21.91 -17.57
C LYS A 40 -43.75 -22.69 -16.35
N THR A 41 -44.58 -23.57 -15.79
CA THR A 41 -44.18 -24.43 -14.65
C THR A 41 -43.03 -25.36 -15.05
N GLU A 42 -43.17 -26.07 -16.18
CA GLU A 42 -42.13 -26.98 -16.67
C GLU A 42 -40.79 -26.26 -16.92
N VAL A 43 -40.81 -25.07 -17.52
CA VAL A 43 -39.59 -24.27 -17.77
C VAL A 43 -39.02 -23.70 -16.47
N LYS A 44 -39.86 -23.28 -15.54
CA LYS A 44 -39.42 -22.80 -14.22
C LYS A 44 -38.69 -23.89 -13.44
N ASP A 45 -39.10 -25.16 -13.56
CA ASP A 45 -38.39 -26.27 -12.93
C ASP A 45 -36.97 -26.43 -13.50
N VAL A 46 -36.78 -26.18 -14.80
CA VAL A 46 -35.45 -26.16 -15.42
C VAL A 46 -34.62 -24.99 -14.91
N VAL A 47 -35.18 -23.79 -14.81
CA VAL A 47 -34.51 -22.61 -14.22
C VAL A 47 -34.12 -22.89 -12.77
N ASN A 48 -35.03 -23.41 -11.94
CA ASN A 48 -34.75 -23.74 -10.55
C ASN A 48 -33.60 -24.76 -10.42
N THR A 49 -33.56 -25.76 -11.31
CA THR A 49 -32.47 -26.74 -11.34
C THR A 49 -31.13 -26.08 -11.66
N LEU A 50 -31.10 -25.20 -12.67
CA LEU A 50 -29.91 -24.42 -12.99
C LEU A 50 -29.42 -23.59 -11.79
N ILE A 51 -30.31 -22.78 -11.22
CA ILE A 51 -29.98 -21.89 -10.10
C ILE A 51 -29.52 -22.69 -8.88
N THR A 52 -30.18 -23.81 -8.56
CA THR A 52 -29.74 -24.70 -7.48
C THR A 52 -28.33 -25.23 -7.72
N GLY A 53 -28.01 -25.64 -8.95
CA GLY A 53 -26.66 -26.06 -9.32
C GLY A 53 -25.64 -24.93 -9.15
N CYS A 54 -25.98 -23.71 -9.57
CA CYS A 54 -25.12 -22.54 -9.39
C CYS A 54 -24.91 -22.20 -7.92
N GLU A 55 -25.98 -22.09 -7.13
CA GLU A 55 -25.92 -21.72 -5.70
C GLU A 55 -25.13 -22.73 -4.87
N GLN A 56 -25.18 -24.02 -5.22
CA GLN A 56 -24.41 -25.07 -4.55
C GLN A 56 -22.97 -25.22 -5.10
N ALA A 57 -22.55 -24.37 -6.04
CA ALA A 57 -21.31 -24.54 -6.80
C ALA A 57 -21.16 -25.95 -7.39
N ASN A 58 -22.28 -26.59 -7.77
CA ASN A 58 -22.34 -27.92 -8.34
C ASN A 58 -22.60 -27.84 -9.86
N PHE A 59 -21.50 -27.86 -10.62
CA PHE A 59 -21.56 -27.70 -12.07
C PHE A 59 -22.29 -28.85 -12.77
N ASP A 60 -22.23 -30.08 -12.25
CA ASP A 60 -22.91 -31.22 -12.87
C ASP A 60 -24.44 -31.03 -12.88
N ILE A 61 -25.00 -30.46 -11.80
CA ILE A 61 -26.42 -30.11 -11.73
C ILE A 61 -26.74 -28.95 -12.69
N ALA A 62 -25.93 -27.89 -12.69
CA ALA A 62 -26.14 -26.73 -13.55
C ALA A 62 -26.04 -27.09 -15.04
N ALA A 63 -25.03 -27.86 -15.44
CA ALA A 63 -24.78 -28.25 -16.82
C ALA A 63 -25.88 -29.21 -17.37
N ALA A 64 -26.58 -29.94 -16.50
CA ALA A 64 -27.57 -30.94 -16.89
C ALA A 64 -28.80 -30.35 -17.60
N VAL A 65 -29.07 -29.04 -17.46
CA VAL A 65 -30.22 -28.39 -18.10
C VAL A 65 -29.93 -27.85 -19.50
N PHE A 66 -28.66 -27.76 -19.89
CA PHE A 66 -28.26 -27.30 -21.20
C PHE A 66 -28.41 -28.41 -22.25
N ASP A 67 -28.63 -27.98 -23.49
CA ASP A 67 -28.64 -28.86 -24.66
C ASP A 67 -27.21 -29.20 -25.06
N ASN A 68 -26.94 -30.48 -25.32
CA ASN A 68 -25.60 -30.97 -25.70
C ASN A 68 -25.39 -31.05 -27.22
N SER A 69 -26.15 -30.23 -27.96
CA SER A 69 -26.05 -30.13 -29.41
C SER A 69 -24.81 -29.34 -29.85
N PRO A 70 -24.21 -29.66 -31.02
CA PRO A 70 -23.17 -28.81 -31.64
C PRO A 70 -23.64 -27.38 -31.93
N ASP A 71 -24.95 -27.13 -31.98
CA ASP A 71 -25.53 -25.81 -32.21
C ASP A 71 -25.70 -24.97 -30.93
N PHE A 72 -25.51 -25.58 -29.75
CA PHE A 72 -25.61 -24.87 -28.48
C PHE A 72 -24.60 -23.73 -28.39
N ARG A 73 -25.06 -22.56 -27.94
CA ARG A 73 -24.17 -21.42 -27.64
C ARG A 73 -24.49 -20.83 -26.28
N TYR A 74 -23.44 -20.65 -25.49
CA TYR A 74 -23.46 -19.87 -24.26
C TYR A 74 -22.57 -18.65 -24.44
N ILE A 75 -23.07 -17.47 -24.09
CA ILE A 75 -22.31 -16.22 -24.13
C ILE A 75 -22.23 -15.66 -22.72
N LEU A 76 -21.01 -15.51 -22.19
CA LEU A 76 -20.76 -14.88 -20.90
C LEU A 76 -19.83 -13.68 -21.08
N ASN A 77 -20.34 -12.48 -20.82
CA ASN A 77 -19.59 -11.22 -20.95
C ASN A 77 -18.84 -11.09 -22.28
N GLY A 78 -19.48 -11.50 -23.39
CA GLY A 78 -18.93 -11.45 -24.73
C GLY A 78 -18.08 -12.66 -25.15
N ASN A 79 -17.74 -13.57 -24.23
CA ASN A 79 -17.07 -14.83 -24.56
C ASN A 79 -18.10 -15.86 -25.03
N ILE A 80 -17.83 -16.54 -26.15
CA ILE A 80 -18.74 -17.50 -26.77
C ILE A 80 -18.23 -18.93 -26.55
N PHE A 81 -19.08 -19.79 -26.01
CA PHE A 81 -18.78 -21.18 -25.69
C PHE A 81 -19.73 -22.13 -26.42
N GLY A 82 -19.19 -23.21 -26.99
CA GLY A 82 -19.94 -24.42 -27.30
C GLY A 82 -20.12 -25.29 -26.04
N TYR A 83 -20.85 -26.41 -26.17
CA TYR A 83 -21.16 -27.27 -25.02
C TYR A 83 -19.88 -27.82 -24.34
N ASP A 84 -18.94 -28.37 -25.13
CA ASP A 84 -17.69 -28.92 -24.60
C ASP A 84 -16.78 -27.84 -23.98
N ASP A 85 -16.78 -26.63 -24.53
CA ASP A 85 -15.99 -25.52 -23.99
C ASP A 85 -16.60 -24.99 -22.68
N MET A 86 -17.93 -24.97 -22.57
CA MET A 86 -18.63 -24.67 -21.32
C MET A 86 -18.26 -25.70 -20.24
N LEU A 87 -18.27 -27.00 -20.57
CA LEU A 87 -17.92 -28.07 -19.62
C LEU A 87 -16.48 -27.97 -19.10
N LYS A 88 -15.57 -27.38 -19.87
CA LYS A 88 -14.16 -27.19 -19.46
C LYS A 88 -13.97 -25.85 -18.74
N GLY A 89 -14.40 -24.75 -19.37
CA GLY A 89 -14.19 -23.39 -18.90
C GLY A 89 -15.01 -23.05 -17.66
N VAL A 90 -16.34 -23.21 -17.74
CA VAL A 90 -17.25 -22.84 -16.64
C VAL A 90 -17.07 -23.79 -15.46
N ASN A 91 -16.85 -25.08 -15.70
CA ASN A 91 -16.53 -26.03 -14.62
C ASN A 91 -15.25 -25.64 -13.86
N SER A 92 -14.23 -25.15 -14.57
CA SER A 92 -13.01 -24.66 -13.93
C SER A 92 -13.31 -23.50 -12.98
N MET A 93 -14.25 -22.61 -13.33
CA MET A 93 -14.72 -21.54 -12.46
C MET A 93 -15.52 -22.08 -11.27
N PHE A 94 -16.43 -23.04 -11.48
CA PHE A 94 -17.18 -23.67 -10.37
C PHE A 94 -16.26 -24.33 -9.34
N LYS A 95 -15.15 -24.92 -9.78
CA LYS A 95 -14.16 -25.52 -8.87
C LYS A 95 -13.47 -24.52 -7.95
N THR A 96 -13.44 -23.22 -8.28
CA THR A 96 -12.89 -22.18 -7.41
C THR A 96 -13.91 -21.62 -6.43
N MET A 97 -15.20 -21.89 -6.63
CA MET A 97 -16.30 -21.38 -5.80
C MET A 97 -16.63 -22.30 -4.61
N ILE A 98 -17.12 -21.71 -3.53
CA ILE A 98 -17.75 -22.38 -2.38
C ILE A 98 -19.25 -22.50 -2.65
N ASP A 99 -19.89 -21.38 -2.94
CA ASP A 99 -21.31 -21.26 -3.22
C ASP A 99 -21.59 -19.98 -4.02
N GLN A 100 -22.84 -19.86 -4.47
CA GLN A 100 -23.38 -18.63 -5.03
C GLN A 100 -24.74 -18.34 -4.39
N LYS A 101 -25.23 -17.11 -4.54
CA LYS A 101 -26.57 -16.74 -4.09
C LYS A 101 -27.22 -15.77 -5.07
N TYR A 102 -28.33 -16.19 -5.64
CA TYR A 102 -29.11 -15.38 -6.58
C TYR A 102 -30.25 -14.64 -5.88
N THR A 103 -30.40 -13.36 -6.19
CA THR A 103 -31.55 -12.54 -5.80
C THR A 103 -32.17 -11.94 -7.05
N PHE A 104 -33.32 -12.48 -7.46
CA PHE A 104 -34.03 -12.03 -8.66
C PHE A 104 -34.79 -10.72 -8.39
N LEU A 105 -34.54 -9.71 -9.23
CA LEU A 105 -35.18 -8.39 -9.18
C LEU A 105 -36.35 -8.29 -10.18
N ASP A 106 -36.19 -8.92 -11.35
CA ASP A 106 -37.23 -9.03 -12.38
C ASP A 106 -37.05 -10.38 -13.06
N GLU A 107 -38.13 -11.13 -13.25
CA GLU A 107 -38.12 -12.45 -13.87
C GLU A 107 -39.30 -12.58 -14.83
N LYS A 108 -39.03 -12.91 -16.09
CA LYS A 108 -40.03 -12.98 -17.15
C LYS A 108 -39.88 -14.22 -18.00
N TYR A 109 -41.03 -14.83 -18.29
CA TYR A 109 -41.17 -15.99 -19.18
C TYR A 109 -42.09 -15.56 -20.33
N THR A 110 -41.56 -15.53 -21.54
CA THR A 110 -42.29 -15.22 -22.77
C THR A 110 -42.41 -16.48 -23.59
N ILE A 111 -43.62 -17.04 -23.64
CA ILE A 111 -43.92 -18.23 -24.45
C ILE A 111 -44.07 -17.79 -25.90
N LEU A 112 -43.12 -18.19 -26.75
CA LEU A 112 -43.11 -17.84 -28.17
C LEU A 112 -44.01 -18.79 -28.98
N ASP A 113 -43.96 -20.06 -28.61
CA ASP A 113 -44.81 -21.14 -29.10
C ASP A 113 -44.83 -22.31 -28.09
N LYS A 114 -45.53 -23.39 -28.40
CA LYS A 114 -45.67 -24.57 -27.51
C LYS A 114 -44.36 -25.32 -27.21
N TRP A 115 -43.29 -25.02 -27.92
CA TRP A 115 -41.99 -25.69 -27.84
C TRP A 115 -40.84 -24.74 -27.50
N THR A 116 -41.09 -23.42 -27.49
CA THR A 116 -40.04 -22.41 -27.35
C THR A 116 -40.45 -21.35 -26.34
N VAL A 117 -39.60 -21.13 -25.34
CA VAL A 117 -39.79 -20.10 -24.31
C VAL A 117 -38.56 -19.23 -24.21
N LEU A 118 -38.76 -17.93 -24.24
CA LEU A 118 -37.74 -16.95 -23.90
C LEU A 118 -37.84 -16.62 -22.41
N TYR A 119 -36.74 -16.77 -21.71
CA TYR A 119 -36.56 -16.34 -20.33
C TYR A 119 -35.64 -15.14 -20.27
N THR A 120 -36.04 -14.13 -19.51
CA THR A 120 -35.16 -13.01 -19.16
C THR A 120 -35.25 -12.73 -17.68
N ALA A 121 -34.10 -12.51 -17.05
CA ALA A 121 -34.06 -12.09 -15.66
C ALA A 121 -33.03 -10.99 -15.43
N LYS A 122 -33.35 -10.13 -14.47
CA LYS A 122 -32.39 -9.24 -13.83
C LYS A 122 -32.19 -9.75 -12.41
N ALA A 123 -30.95 -10.03 -12.05
CA ALA A 123 -30.60 -10.57 -10.76
C ALA A 123 -29.43 -9.80 -10.13
N GLN A 124 -29.21 -10.09 -8.85
CA GLN A 124 -27.94 -9.90 -8.18
C GLN A 124 -27.40 -11.29 -7.85
N CYS A 125 -26.13 -11.55 -8.14
CA CYS A 125 -25.48 -12.79 -7.74
C CYS A 125 -24.31 -12.47 -6.82
N THR A 126 -24.28 -13.07 -5.63
CA THR A 126 -23.10 -13.11 -4.78
C THR A 126 -22.38 -14.42 -5.00
N MET A 127 -21.11 -14.37 -5.38
CA MET A 127 -20.26 -15.56 -5.52
C MET A 127 -19.23 -15.56 -4.40
N ASN A 128 -19.06 -16.71 -3.73
CA ASN A 128 -18.06 -16.89 -2.68
C ASN A 128 -17.00 -17.88 -3.16
N PHE A 129 -15.72 -17.55 -3.02
CA PHE A 129 -14.61 -18.33 -3.56
C PHE A 129 -13.80 -19.03 -2.46
N LYS A 130 -13.09 -20.10 -2.82
CA LYS A 130 -12.32 -20.96 -1.90
C LYS A 130 -11.05 -20.30 -1.35
N ASP A 131 -10.48 -19.34 -2.05
CA ASP A 131 -9.44 -18.43 -1.52
C ASP A 131 -10.04 -17.36 -0.57
N GLY A 132 -11.36 -17.43 -0.39
CA GLY A 132 -12.18 -16.68 0.53
C GLY A 132 -12.61 -15.31 0.01
N HIS A 133 -12.23 -14.85 -1.19
CA HIS A 133 -12.83 -13.62 -1.70
C HIS A 133 -14.29 -13.84 -2.09
N SER A 134 -15.04 -12.74 -2.21
CA SER A 134 -16.42 -12.75 -2.70
C SER A 134 -16.57 -11.68 -3.76
N THR A 135 -17.47 -11.89 -4.71
CA THR A 135 -17.84 -10.88 -5.70
C THR A 135 -19.36 -10.73 -5.73
N VAL A 136 -19.85 -9.56 -6.13
CA VAL A 136 -21.27 -9.38 -6.43
C VAL A 136 -21.44 -8.86 -7.85
N SER A 137 -22.16 -9.61 -8.66
CA SER A 137 -22.63 -9.16 -9.96
C SER A 137 -23.96 -8.41 -9.75
N ASP A 138 -23.94 -7.10 -9.95
CA ASP A 138 -25.11 -6.23 -9.77
C ASP A 138 -25.05 -4.97 -10.66
N PRO A 139 -25.86 -4.91 -11.75
CA PRO A 139 -26.83 -5.92 -12.15
C PRO A 139 -26.19 -7.11 -12.88
N GLU A 140 -26.81 -8.27 -12.72
CA GLU A 140 -26.68 -9.41 -13.63
C GLU A 140 -27.92 -9.51 -14.52
N ALA A 141 -27.70 -9.70 -15.82
CA ALA A 141 -28.75 -9.87 -16.80
C ALA A 141 -28.61 -11.24 -17.46
N MET A 142 -29.68 -12.03 -17.36
CA MET A 142 -29.80 -13.36 -17.95
C MET A 142 -30.79 -13.33 -19.10
N PHE A 143 -30.43 -14.00 -20.18
CA PHE A 143 -31.28 -14.27 -21.33
C PHE A 143 -31.10 -15.74 -21.70
N MET A 144 -32.17 -16.51 -21.73
CA MET A 144 -32.10 -17.94 -22.05
C MET A 144 -33.24 -18.32 -22.98
N LEU A 145 -32.91 -19.07 -24.03
CA LEU A 145 -33.89 -19.66 -24.93
C LEU A 145 -34.03 -21.14 -24.60
N PHE A 146 -35.24 -21.51 -24.21
CA PHE A 146 -35.62 -22.88 -23.93
C PHE A 146 -36.29 -23.48 -25.14
N LYS A 147 -35.93 -24.73 -25.44
CA LYS A 147 -36.63 -25.54 -26.43
C LYS A 147 -36.99 -26.88 -25.82
N LYS A 148 -38.20 -27.36 -26.13
CA LYS A 148 -38.64 -28.70 -25.76
C LYS A 148 -38.02 -29.72 -26.73
N ALA A 149 -37.22 -30.64 -26.19
CA ALA A 149 -36.59 -31.73 -26.92
C ALA A 149 -37.10 -33.07 -26.35
N GLY A 150 -38.05 -33.70 -27.04
CA GLY A 150 -38.82 -34.82 -26.49
C GLY A 150 -39.65 -34.38 -25.29
N ASP A 151 -39.53 -35.08 -24.16
CA ASP A 151 -40.28 -34.80 -22.93
C ASP A 151 -39.58 -33.81 -22.00
N LYS A 152 -38.43 -33.26 -22.38
CA LYS A 152 -37.61 -32.38 -21.52
C LYS A 152 -37.44 -31.00 -22.15
N TRP A 153 -37.49 -29.98 -21.32
CA TRP A 153 -37.05 -28.64 -21.67
C TRP A 153 -35.54 -28.51 -21.47
N LYS A 154 -34.87 -27.88 -22.42
CA LYS A 154 -33.43 -27.65 -22.43
C LYS A 154 -33.12 -26.22 -22.81
N ILE A 155 -32.04 -25.68 -22.26
CA ILE A 155 -31.49 -24.39 -22.66
C ILE A 155 -30.65 -24.61 -23.92
N ILE A 156 -31.11 -24.08 -25.05
CA ILE A 156 -30.42 -24.19 -26.35
C ILE A 156 -29.54 -22.98 -26.65
N TYR A 157 -29.79 -21.86 -25.98
CA TYR A 157 -29.03 -20.63 -26.10
C TYR A 157 -29.09 -19.85 -24.79
N ALA A 158 -27.96 -19.35 -24.30
CA ALA A 158 -27.92 -18.52 -23.11
C ALA A 158 -26.95 -17.36 -23.27
N VAL A 159 -27.33 -16.20 -22.75
CA VAL A 159 -26.49 -15.01 -22.65
C VAL A 159 -26.57 -14.50 -21.23
N GLU A 160 -25.42 -14.32 -20.62
CA GLU A 160 -25.25 -13.71 -19.31
C GLU A 160 -24.33 -12.51 -19.46
N SER A 161 -24.78 -11.38 -18.92
CA SER A 161 -23.99 -10.16 -18.80
C SER A 161 -23.97 -9.73 -17.36
N THR A 162 -22.78 -9.61 -16.80
CA THR A 162 -22.59 -9.16 -15.41
C THR A 162 -21.86 -7.84 -15.39
N VAL A 163 -22.25 -6.99 -14.44
CA VAL A 163 -21.42 -5.89 -13.96
C VAL A 163 -20.89 -6.31 -12.61
N ASP A 164 -19.67 -6.83 -12.61
CA ASP A 164 -19.04 -7.30 -11.37
C ASP A 164 -18.62 -6.10 -10.53
N LYS A 165 -19.20 -6.01 -9.35
CA LYS A 165 -18.68 -5.22 -8.24
C LYS A 165 -17.83 -6.17 -7.42
N ILE A 166 -16.55 -5.87 -7.33
CA ILE A 166 -15.71 -6.50 -6.31
C ILE A 166 -16.30 -6.05 -4.97
N ILE A 167 -16.93 -6.97 -4.25
CA ILE A 167 -17.22 -6.75 -2.85
C ILE A 167 -15.92 -7.06 -2.14
N GLU A 168 -15.24 -6.00 -1.71
CA GLU A 168 -14.18 -6.12 -0.72
C GLU A 168 -14.66 -7.09 0.36
N LYS A 169 -13.92 -8.19 0.49
CA LYS A 169 -14.16 -9.22 1.47
C LYS A 169 -14.26 -8.54 2.84
N LYS A 170 -15.48 -8.38 3.36
CA LYS A 170 -15.71 -8.14 4.79
C LYS A 170 -15.29 -9.40 5.53
N ASN A 171 -13.98 -9.61 5.72
CA ASN A 171 -13.48 -10.57 6.68
C ASN A 171 -12.33 -9.94 7.46
N ALA A 172 -12.51 -9.96 8.78
CA ALA A 172 -11.74 -9.29 9.83
C ALA A 172 -11.80 -7.75 9.75
N GLU A 173 -12.70 -7.15 10.54
CA GLU A 173 -12.74 -5.71 10.88
C GLU A 173 -12.25 -4.78 9.76
N ASN A 174 -13.08 -4.30 8.81
CA ASN A 174 -12.72 -3.33 7.74
C ASN A 174 -11.42 -2.55 8.04
N LEU A 175 -10.27 -3.14 7.69
CA LEU A 175 -8.99 -2.59 8.09
C LEU A 175 -8.72 -1.47 7.12
N ASN A 176 -8.76 -0.24 7.60
CA ASN A 176 -8.42 0.90 6.80
C ASN A 176 -6.92 0.83 6.46
N GLN A 177 -6.57 0.16 5.35
CA GLN A 177 -5.19 -0.05 4.92
C GLN A 177 -4.45 1.29 4.82
N ILE A 178 -5.14 2.33 4.36
CA ILE A 178 -4.60 3.69 4.26
C ILE A 178 -4.19 4.21 5.63
N GLU A 179 -5.12 4.18 6.58
CA GLU A 179 -4.88 4.67 7.93
C GLU A 179 -3.83 3.84 8.68
N LEU A 180 -3.91 2.51 8.61
CA LEU A 180 -2.95 1.61 9.25
C LEU A 180 -1.55 1.83 8.70
N PHE A 181 -1.40 1.95 7.38
CA PHE A 181 -0.08 2.22 6.78
C PHE A 181 0.48 3.57 7.25
N LYS A 182 -0.34 4.62 7.27
CA LYS A 182 0.06 5.93 7.79
C LYS A 182 0.52 5.86 9.24
N GLN A 183 -0.22 5.16 10.10
CA GLN A 183 0.07 5.06 11.53
C GLN A 183 1.26 4.15 11.87
N ARG A 184 1.42 3.06 11.11
CA ARG A 184 2.32 1.96 11.45
C ARG A 184 3.62 1.96 10.66
N ILE A 185 3.61 2.44 9.42
CA ILE A 185 4.77 2.27 8.53
C ILE A 185 5.65 3.52 8.47
N THR A 186 5.04 4.70 8.54
CA THR A 186 5.78 5.96 8.48
C THR A 186 6.79 6.09 9.63
N GLY A 187 7.88 6.81 9.36
CA GLY A 187 8.97 7.04 10.29
C GLY A 187 10.27 6.35 9.91
N VAL A 188 11.25 6.45 10.81
CA VAL A 188 12.59 5.91 10.62
C VAL A 188 12.69 4.62 11.41
N TRP A 189 12.89 3.50 10.74
CA TRP A 189 13.01 2.18 11.33
C TRP A 189 14.46 1.71 11.30
N LYS A 190 14.93 1.13 12.41
CA LYS A 190 16.25 0.51 12.54
C LYS A 190 16.15 -0.95 12.93
N CYS A 191 16.98 -1.77 12.31
CA CYS A 191 17.13 -3.18 12.60
C CYS A 191 18.61 -3.55 12.64
N GLU A 192 19.02 -4.28 13.67
CA GLU A 192 20.31 -4.96 13.66
C GLU A 192 20.19 -6.20 12.76
N THR A 193 21.00 -6.28 11.71
CA THR A 193 20.93 -7.36 10.69
C THR A 193 22.15 -8.28 10.71
N GLY A 194 23.13 -7.96 11.55
CA GLY A 194 24.35 -8.73 11.74
C GLY A 194 25.25 -8.07 12.78
N LYS A 195 26.39 -8.71 13.09
CA LYS A 195 27.37 -8.15 14.02
C LYS A 195 27.84 -6.79 13.49
N ASP A 196 27.62 -5.74 14.29
CA ASP A 196 27.98 -4.35 13.97
C ASP A 196 27.36 -3.82 12.66
N THR A 197 26.20 -4.34 12.25
CA THR A 197 25.49 -3.91 11.03
C THR A 197 24.04 -3.53 11.31
N ILE A 198 23.69 -2.28 11.01
CA ILE A 198 22.36 -1.72 11.20
C ILE A 198 21.75 -1.41 9.83
N PHE A 199 20.55 -1.93 9.57
CA PHE A 199 19.69 -1.49 8.49
C PHE A 199 18.84 -0.32 8.99
N THR A 200 18.76 0.75 8.20
CA THR A 200 17.87 1.89 8.47
C THR A 200 16.93 2.11 7.28
N TRP A 201 15.67 2.41 7.56
CA TRP A 201 14.64 2.71 6.57
C TRP A 201 13.82 3.93 7.01
N ASP A 202 13.88 5.01 6.25
CA ASP A 202 13.17 6.28 6.49
C ASP A 202 12.01 6.39 5.50
N CYS A 203 10.77 6.24 5.96
CA CYS A 203 9.56 6.26 5.16
C CYS A 203 8.68 7.48 5.46
N LYS A 204 8.33 8.24 4.42
CA LYS A 204 7.57 9.50 4.50
C LYS A 204 6.26 9.41 3.73
N ASP A 205 5.19 9.99 4.30
CA ASP A 205 3.89 10.17 3.63
C ASP A 205 3.92 11.46 2.80
N ASN A 206 3.74 11.35 1.49
CA ASN A 206 3.66 12.48 0.56
C ASN A 206 2.20 12.73 0.10
N GLY A 207 1.22 12.25 0.86
CA GLY A 207 -0.22 12.40 0.62
C GLY A 207 -0.80 11.31 -0.29
N ASN A 208 -0.24 11.16 -1.50
CA ASN A 208 -0.73 10.23 -2.53
C ASN A 208 0.06 8.91 -2.59
N ALA A 209 1.27 8.89 -2.05
CA ALA A 209 2.18 7.76 -2.04
C ALA A 209 3.15 7.94 -0.86
N PHE A 210 3.92 6.90 -0.57
CA PHE A 210 5.02 6.97 0.38
C PHE A 210 6.35 6.86 -0.34
N GLU A 211 7.31 7.65 0.09
CA GLU A 211 8.69 7.57 -0.37
C GLU A 211 9.56 7.09 0.76
N ALA A 212 10.53 6.23 0.45
CA ALA A 212 11.45 5.77 1.47
C ALA A 212 12.89 5.64 1.00
N ASP A 213 13.80 6.08 1.85
CA ASP A 213 15.23 5.86 1.71
C ASP A 213 15.64 4.71 2.66
N SER A 214 16.52 3.81 2.22
CA SER A 214 17.17 2.88 3.15
C SER A 214 18.65 2.71 2.88
N TRP A 215 19.37 2.28 3.91
CA TRP A 215 20.79 1.97 3.83
C TRP A 215 21.19 0.99 4.92
N TYR A 216 22.31 0.31 4.70
CA TYR A 216 23.01 -0.43 5.73
C TYR A 216 24.18 0.41 6.24
N GLU A 217 24.48 0.31 7.53
CA GLU A 217 25.60 0.98 8.16
C GLU A 217 26.39 -0.02 8.99
N SER A 218 27.72 -0.03 8.81
CA SER A 218 28.65 -0.79 9.63
C SER A 218 29.92 0.02 9.83
N ASN A 219 30.43 0.08 11.06
CA ASN A 219 31.60 0.88 11.43
C ASN A 219 31.50 2.36 10.96
N GLY A 220 30.31 2.96 11.07
CA GLY A 220 30.03 4.34 10.67
C GLY A 220 30.02 4.61 9.16
N LYS A 221 30.13 3.58 8.31
CA LYS A 221 30.07 3.70 6.85
C LYS A 221 28.74 3.18 6.31
N ARG A 222 28.06 4.01 5.52
CA ARG A 222 26.81 3.64 4.84
C ARG A 222 27.07 2.96 3.50
N PHE A 223 26.43 1.82 3.28
CA PHE A 223 26.49 1.04 2.05
C PHE A 223 25.10 0.51 1.67
N TRP A 224 24.96 -0.03 0.46
CA TRP A 224 23.71 -0.62 -0.04
C TRP A 224 22.51 0.32 0.17
N LYS A 225 22.60 1.49 -0.45
CA LYS A 225 21.56 2.53 -0.34
C LYS A 225 20.46 2.23 -1.36
N SER A 226 19.22 2.49 -0.99
CA SER A 226 18.09 2.38 -1.92
C SER A 226 17.09 3.51 -1.76
N LYS A 227 16.36 3.77 -2.84
CA LYS A 227 15.18 4.61 -2.88
C LYS A 227 13.97 3.76 -3.20
N SER A 228 12.85 4.07 -2.58
CA SER A 228 11.62 3.32 -2.72
C SER A 228 10.43 4.23 -2.91
N VAL A 229 9.44 3.74 -3.65
CA VAL A 229 8.10 4.33 -3.75
C VAL A 229 7.08 3.25 -3.42
N ILE A 230 6.10 3.61 -2.58
CA ILE A 230 5.05 2.71 -2.13
C ILE A 230 3.71 3.34 -2.45
N VAL A 231 2.90 2.63 -3.23
CA VAL A 231 1.62 3.16 -3.75
C VAL A 231 0.49 2.23 -3.36
N TYR A 232 -0.62 2.79 -2.89
CA TYR A 232 -1.83 2.03 -2.61
C TYR A 232 -2.56 1.70 -3.92
N ASP A 233 -2.72 0.42 -4.21
CA ASP A 233 -3.55 -0.08 -5.31
C ASP A 233 -4.96 -0.41 -4.81
N LYS A 234 -5.92 0.43 -5.22
CA LYS A 234 -7.33 0.30 -4.84
C LYS A 234 -7.96 -1.00 -5.35
N ASN A 235 -7.48 -1.55 -6.46
CA ASN A 235 -8.08 -2.74 -7.06
C ASN A 235 -7.77 -4.00 -6.25
N SER A 236 -6.56 -4.08 -5.68
CA SER A 236 -6.16 -5.21 -4.85
C SER A 236 -6.31 -4.97 -3.34
N ASP A 237 -6.56 -3.74 -2.90
CA ASP A 237 -6.51 -3.31 -1.49
C ASP A 237 -5.14 -3.63 -0.85
N LYS A 238 -4.07 -3.30 -1.58
CA LYS A 238 -2.67 -3.58 -1.18
C LYS A 238 -1.77 -2.42 -1.55
N TYR A 239 -0.64 -2.36 -0.86
CA TYR A 239 0.45 -1.48 -1.21
C TYR A 239 1.45 -2.16 -2.12
N ILE A 240 1.86 -1.47 -3.18
CA ILE A 240 2.93 -1.90 -4.06
C ILE A 240 4.18 -1.12 -3.68
N TRP A 241 5.14 -1.81 -3.06
CA TRP A 241 6.44 -1.27 -2.73
C TRP A 241 7.42 -1.60 -3.85
N THR A 242 8.00 -0.58 -4.46
CA THR A 242 9.07 -0.70 -5.44
C THR A 242 10.33 -0.06 -4.89
N ARG A 243 11.48 -0.67 -5.14
CA ARG A 243 12.76 -0.20 -4.61
C ARG A 243 13.88 -0.35 -5.62
N VAL A 244 14.77 0.64 -5.65
CA VAL A 244 15.94 0.72 -6.51
C VAL A 244 17.18 0.94 -5.65
N PHE A 245 18.15 0.03 -5.76
CA PHE A 245 19.42 0.12 -5.08
C PHE A 245 20.46 0.86 -5.92
N ASN A 246 21.39 1.54 -5.25
CA ASN A 246 22.51 2.23 -5.89
C ASN A 246 23.50 1.31 -6.65
N LYS A 247 23.31 -0.01 -6.57
CA LYS A 247 24.06 -1.03 -7.32
C LYS A 247 23.28 -1.62 -8.51
N GLY A 248 22.15 -1.02 -8.90
CA GLY A 248 21.39 -1.43 -10.08
C GLY A 248 20.43 -2.61 -9.87
N TYR A 249 20.25 -3.07 -8.63
CA TYR A 249 19.23 -4.07 -8.28
C TYR A 249 17.89 -3.38 -8.01
N THR A 250 16.80 -4.01 -8.45
CA THR A 250 15.43 -3.55 -8.20
C THR A 250 14.57 -4.70 -7.71
N ASP A 251 13.62 -4.38 -6.83
CA ASP A 251 12.60 -5.34 -6.40
C ASP A 251 11.24 -4.68 -6.19
N ALA A 252 10.20 -5.50 -6.21
CA ALA A 252 8.81 -5.09 -6.05
C ALA A 252 8.02 -6.11 -5.23
N TYR A 253 7.32 -5.62 -4.20
CA TYR A 253 6.53 -6.42 -3.28
C TYR A 253 5.13 -5.85 -3.12
N ALA A 254 4.18 -6.73 -2.82
CA ALA A 254 2.84 -6.38 -2.38
C ALA A 254 2.76 -6.50 -0.85
N TRP A 255 2.20 -5.48 -0.19
CA TRP A 255 2.08 -5.34 1.27
C TRP A 255 0.62 -5.11 1.67
N TRP A 256 0.12 -5.77 2.73
CA TRP A 256 -1.22 -5.51 3.28
C TRP A 256 -1.34 -5.94 4.72
N PHE A 257 -2.15 -5.22 5.49
CA PHE A 257 -2.48 -5.59 6.86
C PHE A 257 -3.52 -6.70 6.87
N THR A 258 -3.21 -7.79 7.57
CA THR A 258 -4.16 -8.88 7.87
C THR A 258 -4.79 -8.75 9.26
N SER A 259 -4.27 -7.85 10.09
CA SER A 259 -4.85 -7.36 11.35
C SER A 259 -4.25 -5.97 11.66
N PRO A 260 -4.77 -5.20 12.64
CA PRO A 260 -4.22 -3.88 12.99
C PRO A 260 -2.73 -3.88 13.36
N ASN A 261 -2.17 -5.05 13.68
CA ASN A 261 -0.79 -5.24 14.13
C ASN A 261 -0.01 -6.25 13.28
N VAL A 262 -0.55 -6.73 12.16
CA VAL A 262 0.14 -7.71 11.30
C VAL A 262 0.08 -7.25 9.85
N LEU A 263 1.25 -7.00 9.26
CA LEU A 263 1.44 -6.72 7.85
C LEU A 263 2.10 -7.92 7.17
N GLU A 264 1.57 -8.34 6.04
CA GLU A 264 2.13 -9.38 5.18
C GLU A 264 2.80 -8.78 3.95
N SER A 265 3.84 -9.44 3.45
CA SER A 265 4.56 -9.05 2.25
C SER A 265 4.99 -10.25 1.42
N VAL A 266 4.72 -10.17 0.11
CA VAL A 266 5.17 -11.14 -0.90
C VAL A 266 5.69 -10.44 -2.16
N PRO A 267 6.53 -11.09 -2.97
CA PRO A 267 6.88 -10.58 -4.30
C PRO A 267 5.63 -10.28 -5.11
N ILE A 268 5.65 -9.20 -5.90
CA ILE A 268 4.48 -8.76 -6.67
C ILE A 268 3.95 -9.86 -7.61
N SER A 269 4.82 -10.73 -8.13
CA SER A 269 4.46 -11.89 -8.95
C SER A 269 3.54 -12.90 -8.26
N ASN A 270 3.48 -12.88 -6.93
CA ASN A 270 2.70 -13.79 -6.11
C ASN A 270 1.52 -13.10 -5.41
N ILE A 271 1.17 -11.87 -5.80
CA ILE A 271 0.10 -11.08 -5.16
C ILE A 271 -1.27 -11.78 -5.16
N THR A 272 -1.57 -12.55 -6.22
CA THR A 272 -2.82 -13.30 -6.36
C THR A 272 -2.78 -14.68 -5.70
N ASN A 273 -1.59 -15.18 -5.36
CA ASN A 273 -1.41 -16.44 -4.65
C ASN A 273 -0.26 -16.37 -3.63
N PRO A 274 -0.42 -15.61 -2.52
CA PRO A 274 0.66 -15.36 -1.57
C PRO A 274 1.23 -16.63 -0.91
N SER A 275 0.40 -17.67 -0.74
CA SER A 275 0.83 -18.93 -0.12
C SER A 275 1.87 -19.69 -0.95
N SER A 276 1.87 -19.47 -2.26
CA SER A 276 2.85 -20.06 -3.20
C SER A 276 4.20 -19.34 -3.26
N ALA A 277 4.31 -18.16 -2.64
CA ALA A 277 5.51 -17.35 -2.74
C ALA A 277 6.73 -18.06 -2.11
N TYR A 278 7.81 -18.18 -2.90
CA TYR A 278 9.07 -18.74 -2.43
C TYR A 278 9.66 -17.93 -1.26
N PHE A 279 9.48 -16.60 -1.29
CA PHE A 279 9.95 -15.67 -0.28
C PHE A 279 8.74 -14.89 0.26
N ARG A 280 8.63 -14.76 1.59
CA ARG A 280 7.60 -13.98 2.27
C ARG A 280 8.19 -13.26 3.48
N MET A 281 7.63 -12.10 3.78
CA MET A 281 7.92 -11.38 5.03
C MET A 281 6.61 -11.11 5.75
N ARG A 282 6.62 -11.32 7.06
CA ARG A 282 5.51 -10.97 7.95
C ARG A 282 6.04 -10.01 9.01
N PHE A 283 5.34 -8.91 9.23
CA PHE A 283 5.71 -7.90 10.22
C PHE A 283 4.64 -7.89 11.31
N GLU A 284 5.03 -8.22 12.53
CA GLU A 284 4.17 -8.25 13.71
C GLU A 284 4.52 -7.07 14.62
N TYR A 285 3.62 -6.09 14.71
CA TYR A 285 3.77 -4.94 15.58
C TYR A 285 3.54 -5.36 17.03
N LEU A 286 4.58 -5.20 17.84
CA LEU A 286 4.55 -5.44 19.28
C LEU A 286 4.09 -4.18 20.04
N SER A 287 4.40 -3.02 19.47
CA SER A 287 3.95 -1.69 19.91
C SER A 287 3.97 -0.74 18.69
N PRO A 288 3.52 0.51 18.82
CA PRO A 288 3.65 1.49 17.73
C PRO A 288 5.09 1.66 17.22
N ASN A 289 6.09 1.43 18.08
CA ASN A 289 7.50 1.70 17.80
C ASN A 289 8.37 0.44 17.72
N SER A 290 7.76 -0.74 17.76
CA SER A 290 8.49 -2.00 17.78
C SER A 290 7.75 -3.02 16.93
N LEU A 291 8.45 -3.61 15.98
CA LEU A 291 7.92 -4.71 15.18
C LEU A 291 8.93 -5.84 15.06
N LYS A 292 8.39 -7.03 14.86
CA LYS A 292 9.12 -8.24 14.55
C LYS A 292 8.89 -8.57 13.09
N GLN A 293 9.95 -8.55 12.28
CA GLN A 293 9.92 -9.03 10.91
C GLN A 293 10.35 -10.50 10.87
N ILE A 294 9.51 -11.35 10.29
CA ILE A 294 9.75 -12.78 10.13
C ILE A 294 9.94 -13.04 8.65
N VAL A 295 11.10 -13.57 8.28
CA VAL A 295 11.43 -13.90 6.90
C VAL A 295 11.27 -15.39 6.68
N THR A 296 10.46 -15.75 5.68
CA THR A 296 10.18 -17.13 5.31
C THR A 296 10.68 -17.39 3.90
N VAL A 297 11.47 -18.44 3.74
CA VAL A 297 11.93 -18.95 2.44
C VAL A 297 11.50 -20.40 2.32
N ASN A 298 10.84 -20.74 1.21
CA ASN A 298 10.33 -22.08 0.92
C ASN A 298 9.54 -22.67 2.10
N ASN A 299 8.58 -21.89 2.62
CA ASN A 299 7.75 -22.22 3.80
C ASN A 299 8.51 -22.51 5.11
N LYS A 300 9.80 -22.15 5.20
CA LYS A 300 10.58 -22.22 6.45
C LYS A 300 11.00 -20.84 6.90
N VAL A 301 10.85 -20.55 8.19
CA VAL A 301 11.38 -19.33 8.79
C VAL A 301 12.90 -19.42 8.76
N VAL A 302 13.54 -18.44 8.10
CA VAL A 302 15.00 -18.38 7.97
C VAL A 302 15.62 -17.31 8.84
N ASP A 303 14.88 -16.23 9.12
CA ASP A 303 15.34 -15.14 9.96
C ASP A 303 14.18 -14.46 10.70
N ILE A 304 14.52 -13.85 11.84
CA ILE A 304 13.64 -13.00 12.63
C ILE A 304 14.42 -11.76 13.02
N PHE A 305 13.90 -10.61 12.62
CA PHE A 305 14.49 -9.31 12.83
C PHE A 305 13.63 -8.50 13.79
N ASN A 306 14.23 -7.96 14.85
CA ASN A 306 13.57 -7.01 15.73
C ASN A 306 13.89 -5.61 15.24
N THR A 307 12.86 -4.90 14.80
CA THR A 307 12.98 -3.56 14.23
C THR A 307 12.34 -2.57 15.19
N GLN A 308 13.06 -1.49 15.49
CA GLN A 308 12.56 -0.40 16.31
C GLN A 308 12.32 0.81 15.42
N ARG A 309 11.16 1.45 15.58
CA ARG A 309 10.94 2.79 15.07
C ARG A 309 11.70 3.73 15.98
N ILE A 310 12.59 4.50 15.37
CA ILE A 310 13.04 5.76 15.93
C ILE A 310 11.87 6.70 15.76
N ASP A 311 11.25 7.11 16.86
CA ASP A 311 10.19 8.11 16.81
C ASP A 311 10.69 9.35 16.06
N ILE A 312 9.80 9.95 15.26
CA ILE A 312 10.04 11.23 14.58
C ILE A 312 10.28 12.37 15.60
N GLU A 313 10.09 12.12 16.90
CA GLU A 313 10.63 12.95 17.99
C GLU A 313 12.16 13.01 18.04
N GLU A 314 12.89 12.17 17.29
CA GLU A 314 14.35 12.28 17.13
C GLU A 314 14.79 12.89 15.79
N GLN A 315 13.85 13.27 14.90
CA GLN A 315 14.26 13.91 13.64
C GLN A 315 13.41 15.05 13.07
N ASN A 316 12.09 15.20 13.32
CA ASN A 316 11.28 16.36 12.85
C ASN A 316 9.82 16.37 13.41
N ASP A 317 9.63 16.56 14.72
CA ASP A 317 8.31 16.85 15.31
C ASP A 317 8.11 18.38 15.47
N PRO A 318 6.97 18.98 15.08
CA PRO A 318 6.60 20.33 15.52
C PRO A 318 6.45 20.48 17.04
N SER A 319 6.48 19.39 17.81
CA SER A 319 6.65 19.36 19.27
C SER A 319 8.12 19.21 19.73
N PHE A 320 9.09 19.06 18.82
CA PHE A 320 10.53 19.23 19.13
C PHE A 320 10.89 20.70 19.37
N ALA A 321 10.01 21.62 18.99
CA ALA A 321 9.91 22.95 19.56
C ALA A 321 9.81 22.95 21.10
N GLU A 322 9.26 21.88 21.67
CA GLU A 322 9.19 21.62 23.11
C GLU A 322 10.21 20.56 23.59
N MET A 323 11.26 20.24 22.82
CA MET A 323 12.50 19.87 23.49
C MET A 323 12.84 21.04 24.38
N ASN A 324 13.00 20.79 25.68
CA ASN A 324 13.39 21.85 26.59
C ASN A 324 14.89 22.11 26.38
N GLN A 325 15.24 22.71 25.23
CA GLN A 325 16.57 23.19 24.84
C GLN A 325 17.20 23.96 26.00
N ARG A 326 16.35 24.68 26.77
CA ARG A 326 16.67 25.38 28.01
C ARG A 326 17.03 24.44 29.18
N GLU A 327 16.33 23.33 29.38
CA GLU A 327 16.72 22.30 30.37
C GLU A 327 18.02 21.61 29.99
N PHE A 328 18.21 21.22 28.73
CA PHE A 328 19.45 20.54 28.32
C PHE A 328 20.65 21.47 28.33
N LEU A 329 20.43 22.79 28.22
CA LEU A 329 21.49 23.77 28.45
C LEU A 329 22.19 23.56 29.80
N LYS A 330 21.47 23.09 30.83
CA LYS A 330 22.04 22.80 32.16
C LYS A 330 23.16 21.75 32.13
N LEU A 331 23.25 20.92 31.08
CA LEU A 331 24.36 19.97 30.90
C LEU A 331 25.71 20.67 30.75
N PHE A 332 25.72 21.91 30.24
CA PHE A 332 26.94 22.73 30.13
C PHE A 332 27.39 23.34 31.46
N SER A 333 26.62 23.20 32.54
CA SER A 333 26.89 23.88 33.81
C SER A 333 28.29 23.60 34.34
N GLY A 334 28.87 24.58 35.03
CA GLY A 334 30.18 24.46 35.66
C GLY A 334 31.34 24.79 34.73
N SER A 335 32.51 24.23 35.06
CA SER A 335 33.75 24.54 34.38
C SER A 335 34.37 23.29 33.78
N TRP A 336 35.03 23.45 32.64
CA TRP A 336 35.50 22.36 31.81
C TRP A 336 36.94 22.60 31.37
N LYS A 337 37.76 21.55 31.33
CA LYS A 337 39.13 21.59 30.83
C LYS A 337 39.29 20.64 29.65
N GLY A 338 39.62 21.19 28.48
CA GLY A 338 39.91 20.43 27.25
C GLY A 338 41.40 20.43 26.93
N GLU A 339 41.97 19.25 26.68
CA GLU A 339 43.38 19.12 26.27
C GLU A 339 43.48 19.30 24.75
N LEU A 340 44.14 20.36 24.29
CA LEU A 340 44.29 20.70 22.86
C LEU A 340 45.61 20.19 22.27
N GLY A 341 46.61 19.92 23.10
CA GLY A 341 47.92 19.44 22.69
C GLY A 341 48.91 19.38 23.86
N LYS A 342 50.17 19.04 23.56
CA LYS A 342 51.23 19.01 24.58
C LYS A 342 51.42 20.41 25.18
N ASP A 343 51.25 20.51 26.50
CA ASP A 343 51.32 21.76 27.27
C ASP A 343 50.28 22.83 26.87
N THR A 344 49.22 22.45 26.14
CA THR A 344 48.16 23.36 25.70
C THR A 344 46.78 22.81 26.06
N PHE A 345 46.01 23.59 26.82
CA PHE A 345 44.65 23.26 27.19
C PHE A 345 43.74 24.48 27.16
N GLU A 346 42.45 24.24 27.03
CA GLU A 346 41.40 25.25 27.08
C GLU A 346 40.58 25.06 28.36
N ILE A 347 40.28 26.16 29.05
CA ILE A 347 39.33 26.18 30.16
C ILE A 347 38.08 26.90 29.72
N TRP A 348 36.91 26.28 29.91
CA TRP A 348 35.60 26.92 29.82
C TRP A 348 35.03 27.14 31.21
N ASN A 349 34.53 28.35 31.47
CA ASN A 349 33.75 28.69 32.66
C ASN A 349 32.36 29.13 32.20
N ASN A 350 31.36 28.28 32.46
CA ASN A 350 30.03 28.46 31.91
C ASN A 350 29.09 29.06 32.96
N LYS A 351 28.39 30.14 32.58
CA LYS A 351 27.27 30.70 33.34
C LYS A 351 25.98 30.42 32.57
N ILE A 352 24.98 29.92 33.28
CA ILE A 352 23.73 29.46 32.66
C ILE A 352 22.56 30.10 33.36
N THR A 353 21.61 30.59 32.57
CA THR A 353 20.26 30.96 33.01
C THR A 353 19.25 30.11 32.25
N ASP A 354 17.97 30.26 32.57
CA ASP A 354 16.91 29.54 31.86
C ASP A 354 16.89 29.85 30.35
N ASN A 355 17.39 31.00 29.89
CA ASN A 355 17.31 31.39 28.48
C ASN A 355 18.68 31.72 27.85
N SER A 356 19.79 31.53 28.57
CA SER A 356 21.11 31.89 28.06
C SER A 356 22.24 31.02 28.60
N LEU A 357 23.28 30.89 27.77
CA LEU A 357 24.54 30.26 28.11
C LEU A 357 25.67 31.22 27.76
N GLU A 358 26.49 31.55 28.75
CA GLU A 358 27.71 32.31 28.58
C GLU A 358 28.91 31.41 28.84
N ILE A 359 29.73 31.18 27.81
CA ILE A 359 30.97 30.42 27.89
C ILE A 359 32.13 31.40 27.88
N ASN A 360 32.82 31.57 29.00
CA ASN A 360 34.09 32.29 29.04
C ASN A 360 35.22 31.27 28.88
N TYR A 361 36.04 31.43 27.85
CA TYR A 361 37.10 30.48 27.56
C TYR A 361 38.48 31.12 27.59
N LYS A 362 39.48 30.31 27.97
CA LYS A 362 40.90 30.67 27.98
C LYS A 362 41.72 29.52 27.42
N ASP A 363 42.49 29.79 26.39
CA ASP A 363 43.51 28.90 25.86
C ASP A 363 44.83 29.19 26.59
N ILE A 364 45.40 28.17 27.23
CA ILE A 364 46.62 28.26 28.01
C ILE A 364 47.67 27.36 27.37
N THR A 365 48.82 27.93 27.02
CA THR A 365 49.99 27.18 26.52
C THR A 365 51.17 27.44 27.43
N LYS A 366 51.79 26.39 27.95
CA LYS A 366 52.96 26.48 28.87
C LYS A 366 52.73 27.46 30.04
N GLY A 367 51.52 27.42 30.61
CA GLY A 367 51.12 28.26 31.74
C GLY A 367 50.77 29.71 31.41
N LYS A 368 50.83 30.15 30.15
CA LYS A 368 50.44 31.50 29.72
C LYS A 368 49.13 31.49 28.95
N ILE A 369 48.25 32.45 29.23
CA ILE A 369 47.03 32.67 28.44
C ILE A 369 47.45 33.21 27.07
N VAL A 370 47.17 32.45 26.01
CA VAL A 370 47.50 32.81 24.62
C VAL A 370 46.30 33.31 23.83
N SER A 371 45.09 32.96 24.29
CA SER A 371 43.84 33.41 23.71
C SER A 371 42.75 33.36 24.79
N GLU A 372 41.86 34.35 24.78
CA GLU A 372 40.71 34.39 25.67
C GLU A 372 39.54 35.03 24.94
N GLY A 373 38.34 34.60 25.32
CA GLY A 373 37.13 35.14 24.72
C GLY A 373 35.90 34.68 25.47
N ARG A 374 34.77 35.07 24.91
CA ARG A 374 33.47 34.67 25.41
C ARG A 374 32.52 34.36 24.27
N THR A 375 31.64 33.40 24.50
CA THR A 375 30.52 33.12 23.62
C THR A 375 29.24 33.27 24.42
N PHE A 376 28.31 34.08 23.92
CA PHE A 376 27.02 34.28 24.55
C PHE A 376 25.93 33.74 23.64
N PHE A 377 25.13 32.80 24.16
CA PHE A 377 24.01 32.16 23.49
C PHE A 377 22.70 32.62 24.12
N ILE A 378 21.73 33.01 23.29
CA ILE A 378 20.36 33.35 23.70
C ILE A 378 19.41 32.38 23.03
N TYR A 379 18.46 31.85 23.80
CA TYR A 379 17.38 31.03 23.27
C TYR A 379 16.41 31.88 22.44
N ASP A 380 16.28 31.53 21.16
CA ASP A 380 15.29 32.08 20.25
C ASP A 380 14.03 31.22 20.27
N ARG A 381 12.90 31.83 20.64
CA ARG A 381 11.63 31.10 20.82
C ARG A 381 10.98 30.72 19.50
N ASP A 382 11.24 31.48 18.44
CA ASP A 382 10.57 31.28 17.15
C ASP A 382 11.21 30.11 16.40
N THR A 383 12.54 29.95 16.50
CA THR A 383 13.26 28.86 15.84
C THR A 383 13.60 27.68 16.77
N HIS A 384 13.41 27.84 18.08
CA HIS A 384 13.80 26.86 19.10
C HIS A 384 15.30 26.50 19.07
N LYS A 385 16.14 27.49 18.74
CA LYS A 385 17.60 27.36 18.68
C LYS A 385 18.26 28.44 19.54
N PHE A 386 19.55 28.29 19.80
CA PHE A 386 20.35 29.31 20.45
C PHE A 386 21.14 30.13 19.43
N ILE A 387 20.90 31.44 19.41
CA ILE A 387 21.69 32.38 18.62
C ILE A 387 22.86 32.84 19.48
N GLY A 388 24.07 32.54 19.00
CA GLY A 388 25.31 32.81 19.70
C GLY A 388 26.12 33.93 19.07
N SER A 389 26.77 34.75 19.88
CA SER A 389 27.81 35.68 19.45
C SER A 389 29.13 35.29 20.13
N LYS A 390 30.15 34.98 19.32
CA LYS A 390 31.49 34.66 19.80
C LYS A 390 32.40 35.86 19.62
N ILE A 391 33.01 36.28 20.71
CA ILE A 391 33.96 37.40 20.78
C ILE A 391 35.27 36.83 21.31
N THR A 392 36.35 37.02 20.55
CA THR A 392 37.69 36.61 20.95
C THR A 392 38.57 37.84 20.96
N LYS A 393 39.40 38.01 21.98
CA LYS A 393 40.29 39.17 22.06
C LYS A 393 41.15 39.27 20.80
N MET A 394 41.18 40.44 20.17
CA MET A 394 41.94 40.73 18.94
C MET A 394 41.51 39.91 17.70
N LYS A 395 40.31 39.34 17.67
CA LYS A 395 39.72 38.75 16.45
C LYS A 395 38.34 39.33 16.19
N ASP A 396 37.93 39.30 14.92
CA ASP A 396 36.59 39.74 14.55
C ASP A 396 35.53 38.85 15.21
N PRO A 397 34.47 39.46 15.77
CA PRO A 397 33.36 38.70 16.32
C PRO A 397 32.59 38.01 15.19
N TYR A 398 31.97 36.88 15.49
CA TYR A 398 31.08 36.20 14.55
C TYR A 398 29.91 35.53 15.27
N SER A 399 28.82 35.36 14.54
CA SER A 399 27.61 34.71 15.03
C SER A 399 27.61 33.22 14.72
N VAL A 400 27.04 32.45 15.64
CA VAL A 400 26.86 31.00 15.55
C VAL A 400 25.43 30.64 15.89
N ILE A 401 24.98 29.47 15.46
CA ILE A 401 23.71 28.88 15.89
C ILE A 401 24.02 27.55 16.54
N MET A 402 23.40 27.30 17.70
CA MET A 402 23.52 26.07 18.46
C MET A 402 22.15 25.45 18.69
N TRP A 403 22.03 24.14 18.59
CA TRP A 403 20.84 23.40 18.98
C TRP A 403 21.19 21.98 19.40
N PHE A 404 20.38 21.42 20.30
CA PHE A 404 20.44 20.00 20.62
C PHE A 404 19.82 19.20 19.47
N THR A 405 20.58 18.25 18.91
CA THR A 405 20.10 17.28 17.92
C THR A 405 19.60 15.99 18.58
N SER A 406 19.94 15.79 19.86
CA SER A 406 19.35 14.79 20.76
C SER A 406 19.56 15.25 22.21
N LYS A 407 19.04 14.50 23.20
CA LYS A 407 19.21 14.83 24.63
C LYS A 407 20.66 15.10 25.04
N ASN A 408 21.61 14.42 24.40
CA ASN A 408 23.02 14.46 24.74
C ASN A 408 23.91 14.96 23.60
N THR A 409 23.35 15.32 22.44
CA THR A 409 24.16 15.76 21.29
C THR A 409 23.80 17.18 20.90
N VAL A 410 24.81 18.02 20.72
CA VAL A 410 24.67 19.42 20.34
C VAL A 410 25.42 19.66 19.05
N GLU A 411 24.81 20.47 18.19
CA GLU A 411 25.43 20.96 16.98
C GLU A 411 25.58 22.47 17.02
N ILE A 412 26.74 22.97 16.57
CA ILE A 412 27.03 24.40 16.44
C ILE A 412 27.59 24.67 15.04
N ILE A 413 27.00 25.62 14.34
CA ILE A 413 27.47 26.10 13.02
C ILE A 413 27.64 27.61 13.02
N LYS A 414 28.34 28.16 12.02
CA LYS A 414 28.34 29.61 11.80
C LYS A 414 26.97 30.06 11.30
N PHE A 415 26.51 31.22 11.77
CA PHE A 415 25.20 31.76 11.38
C PHE A 415 25.05 31.95 9.87
N LYS A 416 26.12 32.36 9.18
CA LYS A 416 26.13 32.49 7.71
C LYS A 416 25.84 31.20 6.94
N ASP A 417 26.00 30.05 7.58
CA ASP A 417 25.82 28.72 6.97
C ASP A 417 24.44 28.12 7.33
N VAL A 418 23.54 28.88 7.97
CA VAL A 418 22.24 28.37 8.48
C VAL A 418 21.34 27.76 7.41
N ASN A 419 21.46 28.21 6.16
CA ASN A 419 20.66 27.71 5.03
C ASN A 419 21.36 26.59 4.25
N ASN A 420 22.57 26.19 4.65
CA ASN A 420 23.30 25.11 3.98
C ASN A 420 22.86 23.76 4.54
N THR A 421 22.98 22.71 3.72
CA THR A 421 22.93 21.33 4.25
C THR A 421 24.09 21.11 5.22
N PRO A 422 23.97 20.25 6.25
CA PRO A 422 25.01 20.04 7.27
C PRO A 422 26.40 19.69 6.70
N ASP A 423 26.44 19.05 5.53
CA ASP A 423 27.67 18.68 4.82
C ASP A 423 28.32 19.83 4.03
N ASN A 424 27.62 20.97 3.89
CA ASN A 424 28.04 22.16 3.16
C ASN A 424 28.31 23.37 4.10
N CYS A 425 28.46 23.13 5.41
CA CYS A 425 28.83 24.17 6.37
C CYS A 425 30.34 24.41 6.36
N SER A 426 30.78 25.67 6.36
CA SER A 426 32.22 26.01 6.36
C SER A 426 32.90 25.58 7.67
N VAL A 427 32.15 25.58 8.77
CA VAL A 427 32.57 25.07 10.08
C VAL A 427 31.37 24.44 10.78
N ARG A 428 31.57 23.25 11.32
CA ARG A 428 30.60 22.51 12.13
C ARG A 428 31.28 21.99 13.40
N VAL A 429 30.62 22.12 14.53
CA VAL A 429 31.06 21.57 15.81
C VAL A 429 29.99 20.66 16.36
N LEU A 430 30.37 19.44 16.70
CA LEU A 430 29.51 18.46 17.35
C LEU A 430 29.99 18.26 18.78
N LEU A 431 29.07 18.28 19.74
CA LEU A 431 29.36 18.02 21.14
C LEU A 431 28.54 16.81 21.58
N ASP A 432 29.21 15.83 22.17
CA ASP A 432 28.59 14.71 22.86
C ASP A 432 28.72 14.91 24.38
N LEU A 433 27.57 14.92 25.04
CA LEU A 433 27.33 15.18 26.45
C LEU A 433 26.78 13.94 27.18
N THR A 434 26.94 12.74 26.60
CA THR A 434 26.41 11.48 27.16
C THR A 434 26.95 11.20 28.56
N ASN A 435 28.13 11.73 28.89
CA ASN A 435 28.69 11.66 30.23
C ASN A 435 28.57 13.03 30.93
N PRO A 436 27.93 13.14 32.11
CA PRO A 436 27.74 14.43 32.80
C PRO A 436 29.05 15.12 33.22
N ASN A 437 30.16 14.38 33.25
CA ASN A 437 31.48 14.88 33.62
C ASN A 437 32.45 14.98 32.44
N LYS A 438 31.99 14.72 31.20
CA LYS A 438 32.84 14.78 30.02
C LYS A 438 32.08 15.30 28.79
N ILE A 439 32.67 16.27 28.08
CA ILE A 439 32.21 16.71 26.76
C ILE A 439 33.19 16.21 25.71
N ILE A 440 32.72 15.50 24.70
CA ILE A 440 33.51 15.17 23.52
C ILE A 440 33.17 16.18 22.44
N ARG A 441 34.12 17.04 22.09
CA ARG A 441 33.97 18.03 21.03
C ARG A 441 34.62 17.52 19.76
N THR A 442 33.88 17.49 18.67
CA THR A 442 34.40 17.23 17.32
C THR A 442 34.28 18.51 16.50
N PHE A 443 35.40 19.10 16.11
CA PHE A 443 35.46 20.24 15.21
C PHE A 443 35.70 19.76 13.78
N ILE A 444 34.85 20.21 12.86
CA ILE A 444 34.91 19.88 11.44
C ILE A 444 35.00 21.20 10.68
N GLY A 445 36.12 21.42 9.99
CA GLY A 445 36.34 22.58 9.15
C GLY A 445 36.52 22.18 7.70
N GLU A 446 36.16 23.07 6.79
CA GLU A 446 36.34 22.86 5.35
C GLU A 446 37.80 22.49 5.01
N GLY A 447 38.01 21.34 4.36
CA GLY A 447 39.33 20.84 3.98
C GLY A 447 40.21 20.34 5.13
N LEU A 448 39.69 20.26 6.37
CA LEU A 448 40.42 19.79 7.54
C LEU A 448 39.92 18.43 8.02
N SER A 449 40.83 17.57 8.48
CA SER A 449 40.44 16.37 9.21
C SER A 449 39.71 16.74 10.51
N PRO A 450 38.67 16.00 10.92
CA PRO A 450 37.97 16.26 12.17
C PRO A 450 38.93 16.24 13.37
N LEU A 451 38.87 17.29 14.18
CA LEU A 451 39.65 17.40 15.41
C LEU A 451 38.75 17.05 16.61
N VAL A 452 39.13 16.01 17.36
CA VAL A 452 38.41 15.58 18.57
C VAL A 452 39.13 16.07 19.82
N THR A 453 38.40 16.74 20.70
CA THR A 453 38.89 17.25 21.98
C THR A 453 38.00 16.73 23.10
N ASN A 454 38.61 16.16 24.15
CA ASN A 454 37.90 15.73 25.34
C ASN A 454 37.98 16.81 26.41
N TYR A 455 36.84 17.32 26.86
CA TYR A 455 36.75 18.21 27.99
C TYR A 455 36.27 17.44 29.21
N ASN A 456 36.98 17.56 30.32
CA ASN A 456 36.57 16.99 31.59
C ASN A 456 36.06 18.10 32.51
N ARG A 457 35.02 17.81 33.28
CA ARG A 457 34.50 18.73 34.29
C ARG A 457 35.59 18.97 35.34
N ILE A 458 35.82 20.23 35.70
CA ILE A 458 36.76 20.62 36.75
C ILE A 458 35.99 21.34 37.86
N ASN A 459 36.28 20.97 39.10
CA ASN A 459 35.83 21.73 40.26
C ASN A 459 36.76 22.93 40.40
N VAL A 460 36.29 24.09 39.95
CA VAL A 460 36.95 25.36 40.27
C VAL A 460 36.58 25.65 41.72
N LYS A 461 37.54 25.42 42.62
CA LYS A 461 37.46 25.89 44.01
C LYS A 461 37.66 27.39 44.07
#